data_AF-A0A497QF64-F1
#
_entry.id   AF-A0A497QF64-F1
#
_cell.length_a   1.000
_cell.length_b   1.000
_cell.length_c   1.000
_cell.angle_alpha   90.00
_cell.angle_beta   90.00
_cell.angle_gamma   90.00
#
_symmetry.space_group_name_H-M   'P 1'
#
loop_
_entity.id
_entity.type
_entity.pdbx_description
1 polymer ?
#
loop_
_entity_poly.entity_id
_entity_poly.type
_entity_poly.pdbx_seq_one_letter_code
_entity_poly.pdbx_strand_id
1 'polypeptide(L)'
;MTATRKGQVEDLDRLTDTLRGIELTEEGRRPQREIVFVTDEEMTHVLDDPVRMAIIKILKKGVPDTITTKTRDEETGDLIIRQREVRRHALSVIEIVKLSVEDEEVDGITKNQVYHHLPKLIEAGYVIKYGTVTTGKRTTDYYRRTAKGFVIASSPVRIDVRVIKKKAQQAVERIDKVFDLQLTADDKSKLVDLIIASERIEAKGRARIARMIKGDVVDSDVLELYNFLLNVYSCGMDDWLRTQREIRKILFPDE
;
A
#
# COMPACT_ATOMS: atom_id res chain seq x y z
N MET A 1 7.44 -38.65 27.14
CA MET A 1 7.52 -37.36 27.85
C MET A 1 8.53 -36.51 27.12
N THR A 2 8.05 -35.62 26.26
CA THR A 2 8.91 -34.75 25.45
C THR A 2 8.33 -33.36 25.60
N ALA A 3 9.06 -32.51 26.31
CA ALA A 3 8.63 -31.17 26.69
C ALA A 3 8.45 -30.32 25.44
N THR A 4 7.20 -30.03 25.08
CA THR A 4 6.87 -29.03 24.08
C THR A 4 7.31 -27.67 24.62
N ARG A 5 8.33 -27.07 23.99
CA ARG A 5 8.75 -25.69 24.25
C ARG A 5 7.53 -24.77 24.09
N LYS A 6 6.99 -24.32 25.22
CA LYS A 6 6.18 -23.09 25.28
C LYS A 6 7.11 -21.93 24.91
N GLY A 7 6.93 -21.39 23.72
CA GLY A 7 7.79 -20.30 23.24
C GLY A 7 7.27 -19.63 21.98
N GLN A 8 5.96 -19.55 21.80
CA GLN A 8 5.34 -18.67 20.81
C GLN A 8 4.00 -18.19 21.36
N VAL A 9 4.06 -17.21 22.27
CA VAL A 9 2.92 -16.39 22.66
C VAL A 9 3.43 -14.95 22.71
N GLU A 10 2.90 -14.14 21.79
CA GLU A 10 2.71 -12.68 21.90
C GLU A 10 3.95 -11.76 21.89
N ASP A 11 4.46 -11.47 20.69
CA ASP A 11 5.28 -10.27 20.40
C ASP A 11 4.39 -8.99 20.32
N LEU A 12 3.27 -8.96 21.07
CA LEU A 12 2.33 -7.84 21.16
C LEU A 12 2.56 -6.95 22.40
N ASP A 13 3.41 -7.39 23.34
CA ASP A 13 3.42 -6.86 24.70
C ASP A 13 4.66 -6.05 25.10
N ARG A 14 5.43 -5.54 24.12
CA ARG A 14 6.52 -4.60 24.41
C ARG A 14 6.42 -3.37 23.53
N LEU A 15 5.70 -2.37 24.05
CA LEU A 15 5.74 -1.01 23.53
C LEU A 15 7.20 -0.56 23.40
N THR A 16 7.50 0.12 22.29
CA THR A 16 8.82 0.71 22.10
C THR A 16 9.03 1.88 23.05
N ASP A 17 10.29 2.23 23.28
CA ASP A 17 10.67 3.22 24.28
C ASP A 17 10.09 4.60 23.98
N THR A 18 9.94 4.99 22.70
CA THR A 18 9.32 6.28 22.35
C THR A 18 7.81 6.33 22.55
N LEU A 19 7.15 5.18 22.68
CA LEU A 19 5.70 5.07 22.97
C LEU A 19 5.42 4.71 24.43
N ARG A 20 6.43 4.84 25.30
CA ARG A 20 6.24 4.58 26.72
C ARG A 20 5.17 5.51 27.30
N GLY A 21 4.15 4.92 27.91
CA GLY A 21 3.00 5.67 28.45
C GLY A 21 1.93 6.01 27.42
N ILE A 22 1.93 5.38 26.24
CA ILE A 22 0.84 5.54 25.27
C ILE A 22 -0.47 4.96 25.82
N GLU A 23 -1.54 5.73 25.67
CA GLU A 23 -2.92 5.30 25.89
C GLU A 23 -3.49 4.80 24.55
N LEU A 24 -3.64 3.48 24.42
CA LEU A 24 -4.17 2.87 23.21
C LEU A 24 -5.68 3.08 23.06
N THR A 25 -6.10 3.40 21.84
CA THR A 25 -7.52 3.38 21.44
C THR A 25 -8.06 1.95 21.41
N GLU A 26 -9.38 1.78 21.26
CA GLU A 26 -9.98 0.45 21.14
C GLU A 26 -9.42 -0.30 19.91
N GLU A 27 -9.29 0.39 18.77
CA GLU A 27 -8.72 -0.15 17.54
C GLU A 27 -7.22 -0.39 17.66
N GLY A 28 -6.51 0.46 18.42
CA GLY A 28 -5.07 0.34 18.66
C GLY A 28 -4.69 -0.94 19.40
N ARG A 29 -5.56 -1.41 20.30
CA ARG A 29 -5.38 -2.67 21.03
C ARG A 29 -5.55 -3.90 20.14
N ARG A 30 -6.22 -3.77 18.99
CA ARG A 30 -6.41 -4.89 18.07
C ARG A 30 -5.07 -5.21 17.38
N PRO A 31 -4.75 -6.51 17.20
CA PRO A 31 -3.57 -6.90 16.45
C PRO A 31 -3.68 -6.40 15.01
N GLN A 32 -2.56 -5.93 14.46
CA GLN A 32 -2.49 -5.51 13.07
C GLN A 32 -2.71 -6.73 12.17
N ARG A 33 -3.55 -6.60 11.14
CA ARG A 33 -3.81 -7.68 10.19
C ARG A 33 -2.58 -7.93 9.32
N GLU A 34 -2.37 -9.16 8.87
CA GLU A 34 -1.27 -9.46 7.93
C GLU A 34 -1.56 -8.87 6.55
N ILE A 35 -2.67 -9.27 5.93
CA ILE A 35 -3.07 -8.80 4.59
C ILE A 35 -4.56 -8.44 4.60
N VAL A 36 -4.93 -7.34 3.96
CA VAL A 36 -6.32 -6.96 3.70
C VAL A 36 -6.56 -6.82 2.19
N PHE A 37 -7.56 -7.55 1.70
CA PHE A 37 -8.06 -7.40 0.34
C PHE A 37 -9.01 -6.21 0.28
N VAL A 38 -8.64 -5.19 -0.50
CA VAL A 38 -9.50 -4.06 -0.81
C VAL A 38 -10.21 -4.37 -2.12
N THR A 39 -11.46 -4.80 -1.99
CA THR A 39 -12.35 -5.09 -3.12
C THR A 39 -13.37 -3.99 -3.37
N ASP A 40 -13.48 -3.04 -2.44
CA ASP A 40 -14.43 -1.93 -2.47
C ASP A 40 -13.86 -0.76 -3.28
N GLU A 41 -14.65 -0.24 -4.22
CA GLU A 41 -14.24 0.78 -5.18
C GLU A 41 -13.96 2.14 -4.52
N GLU A 42 -14.79 2.53 -3.54
CA GLU A 42 -14.59 3.77 -2.78
C GLU A 42 -13.28 3.70 -1.99
N MET A 43 -13.00 2.56 -1.36
CA MET A 43 -11.71 2.34 -0.69
C MET A 43 -10.54 2.38 -1.68
N THR A 44 -10.69 1.90 -2.91
CA THR A 44 -9.59 1.98 -3.91
C THR A 44 -9.32 3.40 -4.38
N HIS A 45 -10.35 4.22 -4.59
CA HIS A 45 -10.18 5.62 -5.01
C HIS A 45 -9.52 6.49 -3.95
N VAL A 46 -9.61 6.10 -2.68
CA VAL A 46 -8.84 6.76 -1.62
C VAL A 46 -7.34 6.64 -1.88
N LEU A 47 -6.86 5.59 -2.56
CA LEU A 47 -5.43 5.44 -2.85
C LEU A 47 -4.95 6.16 -4.13
N ASP A 48 -5.84 6.74 -4.92
CA ASP A 48 -5.48 7.47 -6.15
C ASP A 48 -4.73 8.79 -5.86
N ASP A 49 -4.80 9.29 -4.63
CA ASP A 49 -4.14 10.54 -4.24
C ASP A 49 -2.70 10.29 -3.77
N PRO A 50 -1.72 10.99 -4.36
CA PRO A 50 -0.31 10.74 -4.10
C PRO A 50 0.07 10.99 -2.63
N VAL A 51 -0.56 11.95 -1.96
CA VAL A 51 -0.29 12.24 -0.55
C VAL A 51 -0.80 11.12 0.36
N ARG A 52 -1.97 10.53 0.03
CA ARG A 52 -2.51 9.39 0.78
C ARG A 52 -1.63 8.15 0.62
N MET A 53 -1.15 7.90 -0.59
CA MET A 53 -0.19 6.83 -0.85
C MET A 53 1.13 7.05 -0.11
N ALA A 54 1.66 8.28 -0.12
CA ALA A 54 2.85 8.67 0.63
C ALA A 54 2.72 8.34 2.12
N ILE A 55 1.62 8.74 2.78
CA ILE A 55 1.38 8.45 4.19
C ILE A 55 1.41 6.94 4.47
N ILE A 56 0.77 6.12 3.62
CA ILE A 56 0.76 4.66 3.79
C ILE A 56 2.15 4.07 3.62
N LYS A 57 2.91 4.51 2.62
CA LYS A 57 4.31 4.08 2.41
C LYS A 57 5.19 4.40 3.63
N ILE A 58 5.08 5.62 4.16
CA ILE A 58 5.86 6.03 5.34
C ILE A 58 5.48 5.21 6.58
N LEU A 59 4.19 4.98 6.81
CA LEU A 59 3.73 4.11 7.91
C LEU A 59 4.19 2.65 7.74
N LYS A 60 4.29 2.15 6.50
CA LYS A 60 4.87 0.83 6.19
C LYS A 60 6.34 0.78 6.60
N LYS A 61 7.11 1.78 6.19
CA LYS A 61 8.55 1.86 6.46
C LYS A 61 8.81 1.94 7.96
N GLY A 62 8.05 2.75 8.69
CA GLY A 62 8.26 2.95 10.12
C GLY A 62 9.64 3.58 10.43
N VAL A 63 9.92 3.77 11.71
CA VAL A 63 11.13 4.41 12.22
C VAL A 63 11.94 3.44 13.09
N PRO A 64 13.28 3.49 13.06
CA PRO A 64 14.10 2.79 14.04
C PRO A 64 13.75 3.21 15.46
N ASP A 65 13.69 2.26 16.37
CA ASP A 65 13.34 2.46 17.78
C ASP A 65 13.97 1.33 18.62
N THR A 66 13.76 1.36 19.93
CA THR A 66 14.30 0.36 20.85
C THR A 66 13.24 -0.12 21.84
N ILE A 67 13.45 -1.33 22.34
CA ILE A 67 12.74 -1.86 23.50
C ILE A 67 13.78 -2.08 24.59
N THR A 68 13.71 -1.29 25.66
CA THR A 68 14.56 -1.47 26.84
C THR A 68 13.87 -2.35 27.87
N THR A 69 14.47 -3.49 28.18
CA THR A 69 14.07 -4.36 29.29
C THR A 69 15.03 -4.19 30.47
N LYS A 70 14.45 -4.05 31.67
CA LYS A 70 15.20 -3.96 32.92
C LYS A 70 14.78 -5.13 33.81
N THR A 71 15.73 -6.00 34.13
CA THR A 71 15.51 -7.17 35.00
C THR A 71 16.54 -7.12 36.10
N ARG A 72 16.14 -7.41 37.34
CA ARG A 72 17.08 -7.54 38.44
C ARG A 72 17.50 -8.99 38.54
N ASP A 73 18.80 -9.23 38.59
CA ASP A 73 19.35 -10.57 38.83
C ASP A 73 19.05 -10.99 40.27
N GLU A 74 18.45 -12.16 40.45
CA GLU A 74 18.04 -12.66 41.77
C GLU A 74 19.22 -13.15 42.62
N GLU A 75 20.34 -13.52 41.99
CA GLU A 75 21.53 -14.03 42.67
C GLU A 75 22.53 -12.92 43.01
N THR A 76 22.76 -11.98 42.08
CA THR A 76 23.76 -10.91 42.28
C THR A 76 23.14 -9.58 42.72
N GLY A 77 21.82 -9.41 42.55
CA GLY A 77 21.13 -8.14 42.82
C GLY A 77 21.36 -7.05 41.76
N ASP A 78 22.13 -7.36 40.72
CA ASP A 78 22.50 -6.43 39.66
C ASP A 78 21.31 -6.09 38.76
N LEU A 79 21.30 -4.86 38.25
CA LEU A 79 20.31 -4.44 37.26
C LEU A 79 20.80 -4.78 35.86
N ILE A 80 20.21 -5.80 35.25
CA ILE A 80 20.46 -6.18 33.86
C ILE A 80 19.56 -5.32 32.97
N ILE A 81 20.19 -4.47 32.14
CA ILE A 81 19.51 -3.68 31.12
C ILE A 81 19.81 -4.29 29.75
N ARG A 82 18.77 -4.72 29.03
CA ARG A 82 18.90 -5.21 27.65
C ARG A 82 18.11 -4.30 26.73
N GLN A 83 18.79 -3.77 25.71
CA GLN A 83 18.18 -2.99 24.65
C GLN A 83 18.15 -3.82 23.37
N ARG A 84 16.98 -3.86 22.72
CA ARG A 84 16.80 -4.49 21.42
C ARG A 84 16.34 -3.43 20.43
N GLU A 85 17.06 -3.30 19.32
CA GLU A 85 16.62 -2.47 18.20
C GLU A 85 15.40 -3.10 17.51
N VAL A 86 14.40 -2.27 17.22
CA VAL A 86 13.16 -2.65 16.56
C VAL A 86 12.72 -1.57 15.58
N ARG A 87 11.72 -1.88 14.76
CA ARG A 87 11.10 -0.90 13.87
C ARG A 87 9.70 -0.57 14.34
N ARG A 88 9.46 0.70 14.65
CA ARG A 88 8.15 1.19 15.08
C ARG A 88 7.35 1.68 13.89
N HIS A 89 6.14 1.14 13.73
CA HIS A 89 5.21 1.50 12.65
C HIS A 89 4.05 2.41 13.08
N ALA A 90 3.92 2.68 14.37
CA ALA A 90 2.99 3.67 14.87
C ALA A 90 3.69 5.03 14.95
N LEU A 91 3.32 5.97 14.08
CA LEU A 91 4.01 7.25 13.88
C LEU A 91 3.10 8.44 14.19
N SER A 92 3.66 9.50 14.77
CA SER A 92 3.00 10.79 14.89
C SER A 92 3.03 11.55 13.57
N VAL A 93 2.18 12.58 13.44
CA VAL A 93 2.18 13.46 12.25
C VAL A 93 3.55 14.08 11.97
N ILE A 94 4.28 14.47 13.02
CA ILE A 94 5.61 15.08 12.87
C ILE A 94 6.60 14.06 12.29
N GLU A 95 6.54 12.81 12.76
CA GLU A 95 7.40 11.73 12.28
C GLU A 95 7.06 11.35 10.84
N ILE A 96 5.78 11.32 10.46
CA ILE A 96 5.34 11.08 9.09
C ILE A 96 5.92 12.14 8.14
N VAL A 97 5.81 13.42 8.50
CA VAL A 97 6.36 14.53 7.72
C VAL A 97 7.88 14.41 7.60
N LYS A 98 8.58 14.17 8.71
CA LYS A 98 10.03 14.04 8.72
C LYS A 98 10.50 12.90 7.81
N LEU A 99 9.93 11.71 7.97
CA LEU A 99 10.29 10.54 7.17
C LEU A 99 9.97 10.74 5.69
N SER A 100 8.91 11.48 5.34
CA SER A 100 8.59 11.76 3.94
C SER A 100 9.63 12.63 3.22
N VAL A 101 10.38 13.46 3.97
CA VAL A 101 11.46 14.28 3.40
C VAL A 101 12.75 13.47 3.26
N GLU A 102 12.93 12.44 4.08
CA GLU A 102 14.09 11.55 4.10
C GLU A 102 13.95 10.36 3.13
N ASP A 103 12.76 10.16 2.54
CA ASP A 103 12.46 9.02 1.69
C ASP A 103 12.53 9.41 0.20
N GLU A 104 13.41 8.75 -0.55
CA GLU A 104 13.61 9.03 -1.98
C GLU A 104 12.43 8.57 -2.86
N GLU A 105 11.58 7.66 -2.37
CA GLU A 105 10.44 7.10 -3.11
C GLU A 105 9.13 7.87 -2.91
N VAL A 106 9.17 8.92 -2.09
CA VAL A 106 7.99 9.67 -1.65
C VAL A 106 8.25 11.16 -1.79
N ASP A 107 7.35 11.87 -2.48
CA ASP A 107 7.38 13.33 -2.46
C ASP A 107 7.14 13.83 -1.03
N GLY A 108 8.00 14.72 -0.54
CA GLY A 108 7.88 15.27 0.81
C GLY A 108 6.49 15.88 1.06
N ILE A 109 5.83 15.45 2.14
CA ILE A 109 4.48 15.90 2.50
C ILE A 109 4.50 16.83 3.72
N THR A 110 3.61 17.82 3.69
CA THR A 110 3.50 18.83 4.75
C THR A 110 2.56 18.38 5.88
N LYS A 111 2.69 19.02 7.04
CA LYS A 111 1.82 18.78 8.21
C LYS A 111 0.32 18.96 7.87
N ASN A 112 0.00 20.00 7.11
CA ASN A 112 -1.39 20.31 6.71
C ASN A 112 -1.96 19.22 5.80
N GLN A 113 -1.16 18.74 4.86
CA GLN A 113 -1.52 17.60 4.01
C GLN A 113 -1.79 16.36 4.87
N VAL A 114 -0.90 16.01 5.81
CA VAL A 114 -1.11 14.85 6.69
C VAL A 114 -2.41 14.98 7.49
N TYR A 115 -2.69 16.13 8.12
CA TYR A 115 -3.94 16.33 8.85
C TYR A 115 -5.19 16.30 7.97
N HIS A 116 -5.10 16.77 6.73
CA HIS A 116 -6.22 16.72 5.79
C HIS A 116 -6.52 15.29 5.30
N HIS A 117 -5.49 14.47 5.15
CA HIS A 117 -5.59 13.16 4.50
C HIS A 117 -5.72 11.98 5.47
N LEU A 118 -5.19 12.08 6.69
CA LEU A 118 -5.32 11.03 7.71
C LEU A 118 -6.78 10.66 8.03
N PRO A 119 -7.73 11.61 8.22
CA PRO A 119 -9.13 11.26 8.49
C PRO A 119 -9.75 10.41 7.39
N LYS A 120 -9.47 10.74 6.12
CA LYS A 120 -9.95 9.97 4.95
C LYS A 120 -9.38 8.56 4.91
N LEU A 121 -8.10 8.41 5.28
CA LEU A 121 -7.46 7.09 5.39
C LEU A 121 -7.99 6.27 6.56
N ILE A 122 -8.42 6.92 7.65
CA ILE A 122 -9.05 6.28 8.80
C ILE A 122 -10.46 5.80 8.46
N GLU A 123 -11.25 6.67 7.84
CA GLU A 123 -12.61 6.36 7.37
C GLU A 123 -12.60 5.18 6.39
N ALA A 124 -11.65 5.17 5.46
CA ALA A 124 -11.46 4.08 4.50
C ALA A 124 -10.75 2.84 5.09
N GLY A 125 -10.47 2.81 6.39
CA GLY A 125 -9.94 1.63 7.08
C GLY A 125 -8.49 1.26 6.74
N TYR A 126 -7.69 2.16 6.16
CA TYR A 126 -6.26 1.93 5.89
C TYR A 126 -5.38 2.24 7.09
N VAL A 127 -5.80 3.21 7.90
CA VAL A 127 -5.05 3.73 9.04
C VAL A 127 -5.96 3.77 10.25
N ILE A 128 -5.41 3.63 11.45
CA ILE A 128 -6.10 3.89 12.71
C ILE A 128 -5.30 4.87 13.53
N LYS A 129 -5.97 5.65 14.38
CA LYS A 129 -5.33 6.27 15.53
C LYS A 129 -4.96 5.15 16.49
N TYR A 130 -3.67 4.87 16.63
CA TYR A 130 -3.14 3.79 17.47
C TYR A 130 -3.24 4.13 18.97
N GLY A 131 -2.93 5.37 19.33
CA GLY A 131 -3.02 5.84 20.70
C GLY A 131 -2.49 7.26 20.85
N THR A 132 -2.49 7.74 22.09
CA THR A 132 -2.03 9.08 22.44
C THR A 132 -1.00 9.00 23.56
N VAL A 133 0.10 9.73 23.42
CA VAL A 133 1.06 9.96 24.51
C VAL A 133 0.85 11.36 25.05
N THR A 134 0.69 11.48 26.36
CA THR A 134 0.58 12.76 27.06
C THR A 134 1.85 13.03 27.84
N THR A 135 2.53 14.14 27.55
CA THR A 135 3.73 14.57 28.26
C THR A 135 3.53 16.00 28.76
N GLY A 136 3.30 16.14 30.07
CA GLY A 136 2.96 17.43 30.67
C GLY A 136 1.66 17.98 30.09
N LYS A 137 1.72 19.14 29.43
CA LYS A 137 0.57 19.77 28.76
C LYS A 137 0.38 19.37 27.29
N ARG A 138 1.30 18.59 26.72
CA ARG A 138 1.29 18.24 25.30
C ARG A 138 0.73 16.83 25.11
N THR A 139 -0.18 16.69 24.16
CA THR A 139 -0.71 15.41 23.69
C THR A 139 -0.21 15.16 22.27
N THR A 140 0.24 13.93 22.00
CA THR A 140 0.69 13.52 20.67
C THR A 140 -0.02 12.24 20.27
N ASP A 141 -0.73 12.32 19.15
CA ASP A 141 -1.42 11.18 18.56
C ASP A 141 -0.49 10.40 17.63
N TYR A 142 -0.58 9.08 17.73
CA TYR A 142 0.15 8.14 16.90
C TYR A 142 -0.82 7.35 16.03
N TYR A 143 -0.42 7.10 14.79
CA TYR A 143 -1.21 6.45 13.75
C TYR A 143 -0.48 5.23 13.23
N ARG A 144 -1.21 4.16 12.90
CA ARG A 144 -0.66 2.91 12.39
C ARG A 144 -1.54 2.40 11.23
N ARG A 145 -0.94 1.71 10.26
CA ARG A 145 -1.71 0.94 9.27
C ARG A 145 -2.59 -0.11 9.96
N THR A 146 -3.76 -0.37 9.40
CA THR A 146 -4.66 -1.46 9.87
C THR A 146 -4.15 -2.85 9.49
N ALA A 147 -3.38 -2.94 8.40
CA ALA A 147 -2.76 -4.17 7.91
C ALA A 147 -1.30 -3.95 7.53
N LYS A 148 -0.48 -5.01 7.59
CA LYS A 148 0.90 -4.97 7.11
C LYS A 148 0.98 -4.91 5.59
N GLY A 149 0.03 -5.58 4.91
CA GLY A 149 -0.16 -5.53 3.47
C GLY A 149 -1.58 -5.17 3.06
N PHE A 150 -1.71 -4.37 2.00
CA PHE A 150 -2.98 -4.22 1.28
C PHE A 150 -2.87 -4.93 -0.06
N VAL A 151 -3.97 -5.51 -0.54
CA VAL A 151 -4.09 -6.08 -1.89
C VAL A 151 -5.29 -5.42 -2.56
N ILE A 152 -5.03 -4.60 -3.59
CA ILE A 152 -6.11 -3.97 -4.36
C ILE A 152 -6.63 -5.01 -5.35
N ALA A 153 -7.82 -5.52 -5.05
CA ALA A 153 -8.54 -6.49 -5.87
C ALA A 153 -9.84 -5.87 -6.39
N SER A 154 -9.81 -4.59 -6.78
CA SER A 154 -10.95 -4.01 -7.50
C SER A 154 -11.09 -4.72 -8.84
N SER A 155 -12.18 -5.47 -8.94
CA SER A 155 -12.63 -6.03 -10.20
C SER A 155 -13.07 -4.87 -11.10
N PRO A 156 -12.65 -4.80 -12.38
CA PRO A 156 -13.08 -3.77 -13.33
C PRO A 156 -14.59 -3.70 -13.60
N VAL A 157 -15.39 -4.57 -12.98
CA VAL A 157 -16.80 -4.76 -13.30
C VAL A 157 -17.68 -3.55 -12.94
N ARG A 158 -17.17 -2.56 -12.19
CA ARG A 158 -17.93 -1.34 -11.85
C ARG A 158 -17.25 0.00 -12.16
N ILE A 159 -16.04 0.01 -12.73
CA ILE A 159 -15.41 1.28 -13.09
C ILE A 159 -16.27 1.95 -14.16
N ASP A 160 -16.72 3.18 -13.90
CA ASP A 160 -17.43 4.01 -14.88
C ASP A 160 -16.65 3.98 -16.20
N VAL A 161 -17.29 3.49 -17.26
CA VAL A 161 -16.70 3.39 -18.60
C VAL A 161 -16.10 4.73 -19.03
N ARG A 162 -16.64 5.86 -18.55
CA ARG A 162 -16.11 7.20 -18.79
C ARG A 162 -14.74 7.43 -18.15
N VAL A 163 -14.52 6.91 -16.95
CA VAL A 163 -13.24 7.04 -16.22
C VAL A 163 -12.16 6.20 -16.89
N ILE A 164 -12.46 4.94 -17.23
CA ILE A 164 -11.52 4.08 -17.99
C ILE A 164 -11.19 4.74 -19.32
N LYS A 165 -12.20 5.23 -20.04
CA LYS A 165 -12.01 5.91 -21.32
C LYS A 165 -11.10 7.12 -21.21
N LYS A 166 -11.29 7.96 -20.18
CA LYS A 166 -10.42 9.11 -19.93
C LYS A 166 -8.97 8.70 -19.63
N LYS A 167 -8.75 7.68 -18.79
CA LYS A 167 -7.42 7.14 -18.49
C LYS A 167 -6.73 6.58 -19.74
N ALA A 168 -7.47 5.81 -20.55
CA ALA A 168 -6.99 5.25 -21.81
C ALA A 168 -6.62 6.37 -22.81
N GLN A 169 -7.44 7.42 -22.92
CA GLN A 169 -7.13 8.59 -23.75
C GLN A 169 -5.82 9.26 -23.32
N GLN A 170 -5.66 9.53 -22.03
CA GLN A 170 -4.44 10.12 -21.49
C GLN A 170 -3.20 9.23 -21.72
N ALA A 171 -3.36 7.91 -21.60
CA ALA A 171 -2.29 6.95 -21.85
C ALA A 171 -1.87 6.97 -23.33
N VAL A 172 -2.83 6.93 -24.25
CA VAL A 172 -2.57 7.01 -25.70
C VAL A 172 -1.88 8.32 -26.08
N GLU A 173 -2.38 9.46 -25.59
CA GLU A 173 -1.75 10.77 -25.81
C GLU A 173 -0.31 10.81 -25.29
N ARG A 174 -0.06 10.22 -24.12
CA ARG A 174 1.27 10.17 -23.53
C ARG A 174 2.21 9.25 -24.30
N ILE A 175 1.74 8.08 -24.75
CA ILE A 175 2.53 7.15 -25.56
C ILE A 175 2.91 7.81 -26.89
N ASP A 176 1.92 8.38 -27.60
CA ASP A 176 2.13 9.09 -28.86
C ASP A 176 3.19 10.19 -28.72
N LYS A 177 3.09 10.99 -27.64
CA LYS A 177 4.03 12.08 -27.37
C LYS A 177 5.42 11.63 -26.93
N VAL A 178 5.52 10.64 -26.06
CA VAL A 178 6.81 10.19 -25.49
C VAL A 178 7.63 9.43 -26.51
N PHE A 179 6.97 8.66 -27.37
CA PHE A 179 7.63 7.82 -28.37
C PHE A 179 7.56 8.40 -29.79
N ASP A 180 7.00 9.61 -29.96
CA ASP A 180 6.84 10.33 -31.23
C ASP A 180 6.24 9.47 -32.36
N LEU A 181 5.13 8.80 -32.06
CA LEU A 181 4.51 7.81 -32.95
C LEU A 181 3.69 8.43 -34.09
N GLN A 182 3.37 9.73 -33.99
CA GLN A 182 2.61 10.48 -34.99
C GLN A 182 1.25 9.84 -35.35
N LEU A 183 0.56 9.30 -34.35
CA LEU A 183 -0.69 8.57 -34.54
C LEU A 183 -1.81 9.48 -35.05
N THR A 184 -2.60 8.99 -36.01
CA THR A 184 -3.79 9.69 -36.50
C THR A 184 -4.90 9.75 -35.43
N ALA A 185 -5.87 10.65 -35.60
CA ALA A 185 -7.01 10.74 -34.69
C ALA A 185 -7.82 9.42 -34.64
N ASP A 186 -7.95 8.75 -35.78
CA ASP A 186 -8.66 7.47 -35.88
C ASP A 186 -7.89 6.35 -35.18
N ASP A 187 -6.56 6.30 -35.34
CA ASP A 187 -5.70 5.34 -34.64
C ASP A 187 -5.74 5.54 -33.12
N LYS A 188 -5.70 6.80 -32.67
CA LYS A 188 -5.84 7.15 -31.24
C LYS A 188 -7.18 6.68 -30.68
N SER A 189 -8.28 6.93 -31.41
CA SER A 189 -9.60 6.46 -31.01
C SER A 189 -9.67 4.94 -30.94
N LYS A 190 -9.15 4.25 -31.95
CA LYS A 190 -9.13 2.78 -32.02
C LYS A 190 -8.27 2.18 -30.89
N LEU A 191 -7.12 2.77 -30.58
CA LEU A 191 -6.26 2.34 -29.46
C LEU A 191 -6.97 2.47 -28.12
N VAL A 192 -7.69 3.56 -27.88
CA VAL A 192 -8.49 3.74 -26.65
C VAL A 192 -9.49 2.60 -26.49
N ASP A 193 -10.24 2.27 -27.54
CA ASP A 193 -11.23 1.21 -27.50
C ASP A 193 -10.57 -0.18 -27.30
N LEU A 194 -9.42 -0.43 -27.93
CA LEU A 194 -8.65 -1.67 -27.75
C LEU A 194 -8.08 -1.81 -26.33
N ILE A 195 -7.58 -0.73 -25.73
CA ILE A 195 -7.10 -0.72 -24.33
C ILE A 195 -8.26 -1.05 -23.38
N ILE A 196 -9.42 -0.41 -23.56
CA ILE A 196 -10.61 -0.71 -22.75
C ILE A 196 -11.04 -2.17 -22.91
N ALA A 197 -10.99 -2.70 -24.14
CA ALA A 197 -11.29 -4.10 -24.40
C ALA A 197 -10.30 -5.04 -23.70
N SER A 198 -8.99 -4.75 -23.74
CA SER A 198 -7.96 -5.53 -23.04
C SER A 198 -8.21 -5.57 -21.54
N GLU A 199 -8.48 -4.41 -20.92
CA GLU A 199 -8.76 -4.33 -19.48
C GLU A 199 -9.98 -5.16 -19.07
N ARG A 200 -11.04 -5.17 -19.88
CA ARG A 200 -12.24 -5.98 -19.65
C ARG A 200 -11.96 -7.48 -19.71
N ILE A 201 -11.03 -7.90 -20.56
CA ILE A 201 -10.66 -9.31 -20.69
C ILE A 201 -9.79 -9.71 -19.50
N GLU A 202 -8.79 -8.90 -19.17
CA GLU A 202 -7.91 -9.06 -18.00
C GLU A 202 -8.69 -9.08 -16.68
N ALA A 203 -9.78 -8.31 -16.57
CA ALA A 203 -10.69 -8.30 -15.42
C ALA A 203 -11.04 -9.71 -14.91
N LYS A 204 -11.21 -10.67 -15.83
CA LYS A 204 -11.57 -12.05 -15.53
C LYS A 204 -10.46 -12.79 -14.76
N GLY A 205 -9.20 -12.42 -15.00
CA GLY A 205 -8.02 -12.99 -14.34
C GLY A 205 -7.67 -12.30 -13.02
N ARG A 206 -7.98 -11.00 -12.89
CA ARG A 206 -7.59 -10.18 -11.72
C ARG A 206 -7.99 -10.78 -10.38
N ALA A 207 -9.26 -11.16 -10.22
CA ALA A 207 -9.75 -11.75 -8.96
C ALA A 207 -9.12 -13.11 -8.62
N ARG A 208 -8.66 -13.86 -9.64
CA ARG A 208 -7.96 -15.14 -9.44
C ARG A 208 -6.53 -14.91 -9.01
N ILE A 209 -5.82 -14.02 -9.69
CA ILE A 209 -4.41 -13.72 -9.42
C ILE A 209 -4.26 -12.95 -8.11
N ALA A 210 -5.16 -12.02 -7.82
CA ALA A 210 -5.16 -11.28 -6.56
C ALA A 210 -5.20 -12.23 -5.35
N ARG A 211 -6.00 -13.31 -5.41
CA ARG A 211 -6.06 -14.35 -4.37
C ARG A 211 -4.75 -15.13 -4.18
N MET A 212 -3.82 -15.06 -5.13
CA MET A 212 -2.51 -15.71 -5.05
C MET A 212 -1.45 -14.79 -4.41
N ILE A 213 -1.74 -13.48 -4.28
CA ILE A 213 -0.80 -12.52 -3.71
C ILE A 213 -0.62 -12.80 -2.21
N LYS A 214 0.64 -12.99 -1.82
CA LYS A 214 1.06 -13.11 -0.43
C LYS A 214 1.91 -11.91 0.04
N GLY A 215 2.10 -10.92 -0.82
CA GLY A 215 2.88 -9.69 -0.57
C GLY A 215 2.01 -8.43 -0.48
N ASP A 216 2.63 -7.29 -0.19
CA ASP A 216 1.96 -5.98 -0.08
C ASP A 216 1.95 -5.28 -1.46
N VAL A 217 0.79 -4.87 -2.00
CA VAL A 217 0.74 -4.19 -3.32
C VAL A 217 1.31 -2.77 -3.32
N VAL A 218 1.73 -2.25 -2.16
CA VAL A 218 2.48 -0.98 -2.11
C VAL A 218 3.93 -1.17 -2.56
N ASP A 219 4.38 -2.43 -2.67
CA ASP A 219 5.68 -2.78 -3.23
C ASP A 219 5.61 -2.80 -4.78
N SER A 220 6.46 -2.01 -5.44
CA SER A 220 6.51 -1.94 -6.90
C SER A 220 6.75 -3.31 -7.51
N ASP A 221 7.59 -4.14 -6.90
CA ASP A 221 7.93 -5.47 -7.40
C ASP A 221 6.71 -6.40 -7.37
N VAL A 222 5.87 -6.29 -6.33
CA VAL A 222 4.63 -7.08 -6.22
C VAL A 222 3.62 -6.65 -7.28
N LEU A 223 3.52 -5.35 -7.57
CA LEU A 223 2.65 -4.85 -8.65
C LEU A 223 3.15 -5.29 -10.03
N GLU A 224 4.46 -5.26 -10.27
CA GLU A 224 5.06 -5.75 -11.51
C GLU A 224 4.82 -7.24 -11.70
N LEU A 225 5.06 -8.06 -10.66
CA LEU A 225 4.79 -9.50 -10.70
C LEU A 225 3.28 -9.80 -10.88
N TYR A 226 2.41 -9.00 -10.27
CA TYR A 226 0.97 -9.10 -10.47
C TYR A 226 0.58 -8.84 -11.93
N ASN A 227 1.07 -7.74 -12.51
CA ASN A 227 0.81 -7.37 -13.90
C ASN A 227 1.40 -8.41 -14.87
N PHE A 228 2.59 -8.92 -14.57
CA PHE A 228 3.21 -10.00 -15.34
C PHE A 228 2.34 -11.27 -15.32
N LEU A 229 1.88 -11.72 -14.14
CA LEU A 229 1.00 -12.88 -14.04
C LEU A 229 -0.35 -12.65 -14.73
N LEU A 230 -0.86 -11.42 -14.70
CA LEU A 230 -2.09 -11.04 -15.38
C LEU A 230 -1.93 -11.13 -16.90
N ASN A 231 -0.80 -10.67 -17.43
CA ASN A 231 -0.45 -10.83 -18.84
C ASN A 231 -0.32 -12.30 -19.23
N VAL A 232 0.43 -13.10 -18.46
CA VAL A 232 0.60 -14.54 -18.71
C VAL A 232 -0.74 -15.28 -18.70
N TYR A 233 -1.61 -14.96 -17.75
CA TYR A 233 -2.97 -15.52 -17.71
C TYR A 233 -3.79 -15.13 -18.94
N SER A 234 -3.71 -13.86 -19.34
CA SER A 234 -4.49 -13.31 -20.45
C SER A 234 -4.00 -13.80 -21.82
N CYS A 235 -2.73 -14.19 -21.94
CA CYS A 235 -2.21 -14.87 -23.15
C CYS A 235 -2.97 -16.17 -23.47
N GLY A 236 -3.60 -16.82 -22.49
CA GLY A 236 -4.46 -17.98 -22.73
C GLY A 236 -5.84 -17.64 -23.29
N MET A 237 -6.15 -16.36 -23.53
CA MET A 237 -7.45 -15.88 -23.98
C MET A 237 -7.35 -15.32 -25.41
N ASP A 238 -8.00 -15.99 -26.37
CA ASP A 238 -7.92 -15.63 -27.80
C ASP A 238 -8.37 -14.20 -28.09
N ASP A 239 -9.37 -13.69 -27.35
CA ASP A 239 -9.84 -12.32 -27.47
C ASP A 239 -8.75 -11.31 -27.09
N TRP A 240 -7.99 -11.59 -26.04
CA TRP A 240 -6.90 -10.73 -25.59
C TRP A 240 -5.78 -10.73 -26.63
N LEU A 241 -5.38 -11.91 -27.12
CA LEU A 241 -4.35 -12.01 -28.18
C LEU A 241 -4.76 -11.27 -29.45
N ARG A 242 -6.03 -11.33 -29.85
CA ARG A 242 -6.55 -10.56 -30.99
C ARG A 242 -6.44 -9.05 -30.75
N THR A 243 -6.86 -8.58 -29.57
CA THR A 243 -6.72 -7.17 -29.18
C THR A 243 -5.26 -6.72 -29.21
N GLN A 244 -4.33 -7.49 -28.64
CA GLN A 244 -2.90 -7.17 -28.63
C GLN A 244 -2.30 -7.12 -30.04
N ARG A 245 -2.71 -8.01 -30.95
CA ARG A 245 -2.29 -7.95 -32.35
C ARG A 245 -2.77 -6.70 -33.06
N GLU A 246 -4.00 -6.27 -32.81
CA GLU A 246 -4.53 -5.03 -33.39
C GLU A 246 -3.83 -3.79 -32.82
N ILE A 247 -3.53 -3.77 -31.51
CA ILE A 247 -2.71 -2.72 -30.91
C ILE A 247 -1.31 -2.69 -31.56
N ARG A 248 -0.66 -3.85 -31.72
CA ARG A 248 0.66 -3.96 -32.37
C ARG A 248 0.64 -3.36 -33.77
N LYS A 249 -0.36 -3.68 -34.59
CA LYS A 249 -0.46 -3.14 -35.96
C LYS A 249 -0.57 -1.61 -36.01
N ILE A 250 -1.18 -1.00 -35.00
CA ILE A 250 -1.32 0.46 -34.94
C ILE A 250 0.00 1.09 -34.47
N LEU A 251 0.65 0.51 -33.45
CA LEU A 251 1.87 1.07 -32.87
C LEU A 251 3.12 0.76 -33.69
N PHE A 252 3.11 -0.34 -34.44
CA PHE A 252 4.23 -0.87 -35.23
C PHE A 252 3.70 -1.32 -36.61
N PRO A 253 3.25 -0.39 -37.47
CA PRO A 253 2.62 -0.72 -38.75
C PRO A 253 3.59 -1.38 -39.75
N ASP A 254 4.90 -1.19 -39.56
CA ASP A 254 5.95 -1.69 -40.46
C ASP A 254 6.51 -3.07 -40.05
N GLU A 255 5.99 -3.69 -38.99
CA GLU A 255 6.39 -5.03 -38.49
C GLU A 255 5.25 -6.05 -38.40
#